data_AF-A0A9W4XN23-F1
#
_entry.id   AF-A0A9W4XN23-F1
#
_cell.length_a   1.000
_cell.length_b   1.000
_cell.length_c   1.000
_cell.angle_alpha   90.00
_cell.angle_beta   90.00
_cell.angle_gamma   90.00
#
_symmetry.space_group_name_H-M   'P 1'
#
loop_
_entity.id
_entity.type
_entity.pdbx_description
1 polymer ?
#
loop_
_entity_poly.entity_id
_entity_poly.type
_entity_poly.pdbx_seq_one_letter_code
_entity_poly.pdbx_strand_id
1 'polypeptide(L)'
;MNKHLSNGILRKYSQSTTNNIPKISSTLILSRLPVITTELSKFEKLFYKYQEELWRRLMWTFPKWFYFNQGTLAELRYKQLNKGSMSYDPKILYPRGIPDLKQGRDRRFRQYIKAPKPYKEIDELSQEQIKEIEEQKLKNNGEELINKDDLTRKIIPNQRVTKADLNKDDKSLERRLERTLYLIIKVNDSWILPTFENEKNSTSLHELAESGLYKIGGDKINYYNVSRIPCHVKESNNNKEYFIKSHILSGIYEPQDKKNDYKWLTKEELKTYLPNFNEIEHLFSEV
;
A
#
# COMPACT_ATOMS: atom_id res chain seq x y z
N MET A 1 -63.02 4.22 -12.76
CA MET A 1 -61.73 4.08 -13.48
C MET A 1 -61.31 5.50 -13.85
N ASN A 2 -60.23 6.12 -13.37
CA ASN A 2 -58.96 5.64 -12.85
C ASN A 2 -58.45 6.60 -11.75
N LYS A 3 -57.87 6.01 -10.70
CA LYS A 3 -57.15 6.71 -9.63
C LYS A 3 -55.83 7.24 -10.19
N HIS A 4 -55.61 8.55 -10.20
CA HIS A 4 -54.26 9.11 -10.25
C HIS A 4 -53.80 9.36 -8.81
N LEU A 5 -53.06 8.40 -8.26
CA LEU A 5 -52.27 8.58 -7.05
C LEU A 5 -51.04 9.42 -7.41
N SER A 6 -51.09 10.73 -7.16
CA SER A 6 -49.90 11.56 -7.15
C SER A 6 -49.09 11.20 -5.90
N ASN A 7 -48.09 10.33 -6.05
CA ASN A 7 -47.09 10.09 -5.01
C ASN A 7 -46.22 11.34 -4.86
N GLY A 8 -46.71 12.32 -4.11
CA GLY A 8 -45.90 13.43 -3.63
C GLY A 8 -44.86 12.90 -2.65
N ILE A 9 -43.58 13.04 -3.00
CA ILE A 9 -42.48 12.83 -2.07
C ILE A 9 -42.60 13.92 -0.99
N LEU A 10 -43.21 13.58 0.13
CA LEU A 10 -43.22 14.39 1.34
C LEU A 10 -41.79 14.44 1.89
N ARG A 11 -41.04 15.48 1.50
CA ARG A 11 -39.84 15.89 2.24
C ARG A 11 -40.28 16.30 3.64
N LYS A 12 -40.13 15.39 4.61
CA LYS A 12 -40.28 15.70 6.03
C LYS A 12 -39.15 16.65 6.43
N TYR A 13 -39.41 17.95 6.42
CA TYR A 13 -38.62 18.88 7.21
C TYR A 13 -39.02 18.69 8.67
N SER A 14 -38.13 18.13 9.49
CA SER A 14 -38.31 18.09 10.93
C SER A 14 -38.26 19.53 11.47
N GLN A 15 -39.42 20.10 11.78
CA GLN A 15 -39.51 21.29 12.60
C GLN A 15 -39.47 20.84 14.07
N SER A 16 -38.30 20.90 14.68
CA SER A 16 -38.17 20.95 16.14
C SER A 16 -37.64 22.32 16.52
N THR A 17 -38.56 23.19 16.92
CA THR A 17 -38.33 24.52 17.46
C THR A 17 -37.72 24.42 18.86
N THR A 18 -36.40 24.55 18.93
CA THR A 18 -35.68 25.13 20.07
C THR A 18 -34.66 26.12 19.49
N ASN A 19 -34.56 27.32 20.06
CA ASN A 19 -33.66 28.40 19.60
C ASN A 19 -32.17 28.10 19.88
N ASN A 20 -31.72 26.86 19.67
CA ASN A 20 -30.32 26.50 19.67
C ASN A 20 -29.94 26.10 18.25
N ILE A 21 -29.26 27.02 17.56
CA ILE A 21 -28.64 26.73 16.27
C ILE A 21 -27.62 25.60 16.53
N PRO A 22 -27.72 24.43 15.87
CA PRO A 22 -26.78 23.35 16.09
C PRO A 22 -25.38 23.84 15.68
N LYS A 23 -24.38 23.57 16.51
CA LYS A 23 -23.00 23.90 16.16
C LYS A 23 -22.54 22.97 15.06
N ILE A 24 -22.10 23.53 13.95
CA ILE A 24 -21.62 22.77 12.80
C ILE A 24 -20.09 22.76 12.86
N SER A 25 -19.51 21.57 12.78
CA SER A 25 -18.07 21.38 12.66
C SER A 25 -17.73 20.50 11.48
N SER A 26 -16.54 20.72 10.92
CA SER A 26 -15.96 19.89 9.87
C SER A 26 -14.78 19.11 10.45
N THR A 27 -14.90 17.78 10.45
CA THR A 27 -13.87 16.86 10.90
C THR A 27 -13.10 16.35 9.69
N LEU A 28 -11.80 16.58 9.67
CA LEU A 28 -10.93 16.17 8.58
C LEU A 28 -10.37 14.77 8.82
N ILE A 29 -10.60 13.87 7.86
CA ILE A 29 -9.95 12.57 7.75
C ILE A 29 -8.82 12.72 6.74
N LEU A 30 -7.64 13.06 7.22
CA LEU A 30 -6.45 13.11 6.40
C LEU A 30 -5.78 11.74 6.36
N SER A 31 -5.59 11.21 5.15
CA SER A 31 -5.07 9.85 4.96
C SER A 31 -3.87 9.82 4.02
N ARG A 32 -2.83 9.08 4.41
CA ARG A 32 -1.70 8.71 3.54
C ARG A 32 -1.99 7.35 2.96
N LEU A 33 -2.11 7.27 1.64
CA LEU A 33 -2.38 6.01 0.92
C LEU A 33 -1.19 5.05 0.99
N PRO A 34 -1.40 3.72 0.88
CA PRO A 34 -0.30 2.76 0.81
C PRO A 34 0.55 3.02 -0.43
N VAL A 35 1.88 3.01 -0.24
CA VAL A 35 2.87 3.26 -1.29
C VAL A 35 3.33 1.95 -1.94
N ILE A 36 3.31 0.85 -1.18
CA ILE A 36 3.70 -0.48 -1.65
C ILE A 36 2.52 -1.46 -1.56
N THR A 37 2.58 -2.52 -2.35
CA THR A 37 1.59 -3.61 -2.31
C THR A 37 1.55 -4.25 -0.93
N THR A 38 0.40 -4.73 -0.49
CA THR A 38 0.25 -5.43 0.79
C THR A 38 1.01 -6.75 0.84
N GLU A 39 1.39 -7.16 2.05
CA GLU A 39 1.87 -8.50 2.28
C GLU A 39 0.76 -9.55 2.16
N LEU A 40 1.06 -10.58 1.36
CA LEU A 40 0.15 -11.71 1.15
C LEU A 40 0.04 -12.57 2.42
N SER A 41 -1.18 -13.02 2.70
CA SER A 41 -1.46 -14.02 3.73
C SER A 41 -0.76 -15.35 3.42
N LYS A 42 -0.51 -16.16 4.45
CA LYS A 42 0.09 -17.51 4.28
C LYS A 42 -0.73 -18.37 3.32
N PHE A 43 -2.06 -18.28 3.38
CA PHE A 43 -2.95 -19.00 2.47
C PHE A 43 -2.77 -18.53 1.02
N GLU A 44 -2.77 -17.23 0.79
CA GLU A 44 -2.59 -16.63 -0.54
C GLU A 44 -1.24 -17.00 -1.14
N LYS A 45 -0.15 -16.95 -0.35
CA LYS A 45 1.19 -17.39 -0.76
C LYS A 45 1.17 -18.84 -1.23
N LEU A 46 0.50 -19.74 -0.49
CA LEU A 46 0.37 -21.15 -0.87
C LEU A 46 -0.49 -21.33 -2.12
N PHE A 47 -1.59 -20.58 -2.24
CA PHE A 47 -2.46 -20.61 -3.41
C PHE A 47 -1.71 -20.18 -4.67
N TYR A 48 -1.01 -19.04 -4.64
CA TYR A 48 -0.21 -18.58 -5.77
C TYR A 48 0.91 -19.54 -6.13
N LYS A 49 1.60 -20.11 -5.11
CA LYS A 49 2.60 -21.14 -5.36
C LYS A 49 2.00 -22.34 -6.08
N TYR A 50 0.86 -22.85 -5.62
CA TYR A 50 0.17 -23.97 -6.25
C TYR A 50 -0.25 -23.67 -7.70
N GLN A 51 -0.83 -22.50 -7.94
CA GLN A 51 -1.19 -22.06 -9.30
C GLN A 51 0.04 -21.95 -10.21
N GLU A 52 1.16 -21.45 -9.69
CA GLU A 52 2.42 -21.40 -10.42
C GLU A 52 2.93 -22.82 -10.77
N GLU A 53 2.81 -23.78 -9.84
CA GLU A 53 3.21 -25.17 -10.12
C GLU A 53 2.36 -25.80 -11.23
N LEU A 54 1.04 -25.59 -11.19
CA LEU A 54 0.12 -26.03 -12.24
C LEU A 54 0.44 -25.36 -13.57
N TRP A 55 0.66 -24.05 -13.56
CA TRP A 55 1.00 -23.30 -14.75
C TRP A 55 2.30 -23.80 -15.36
N ARG A 56 3.33 -24.06 -14.55
CA ARG A 56 4.60 -24.66 -15.01
C ARG A 56 4.43 -26.09 -15.56
N ARG A 57 3.43 -26.84 -15.08
CA ARG A 57 3.13 -28.18 -15.60
C ARG A 57 2.42 -28.14 -16.94
N LEU A 58 1.51 -27.18 -17.13
CA LEU A 58 0.69 -27.02 -18.32
C LEU A 58 1.34 -26.17 -19.42
N MET A 59 2.30 -25.31 -19.07
CA MET A 59 2.98 -24.45 -20.05
C MET A 59 3.61 -25.30 -21.15
N TRP A 60 3.77 -24.69 -22.32
CA TRP A 60 4.51 -25.28 -23.42
C TRP A 60 6.01 -25.31 -23.15
N THR A 61 6.74 -26.00 -24.02
CA THR A 61 8.20 -25.95 -24.03
C THR A 61 8.67 -24.52 -24.26
N PHE A 62 9.59 -24.04 -23.43
CA PHE A 62 10.22 -22.75 -23.69
C PHE A 62 10.99 -22.78 -25.01
N PRO A 63 10.65 -21.90 -25.98
CA PRO A 63 11.24 -21.90 -27.30
C PRO A 63 12.62 -21.25 -27.26
N LYS A 64 13.61 -21.98 -26.74
CA LYS A 64 14.98 -21.49 -26.57
C LYS A 64 15.58 -20.92 -27.87
N TRP A 65 15.35 -21.61 -28.99
CA TRP A 65 15.88 -21.25 -30.30
C TRP A 65 15.39 -19.88 -30.80
N PHE A 66 14.26 -19.39 -30.30
CA PHE A 66 13.72 -18.07 -30.64
C PHE A 66 14.47 -16.94 -29.92
N TYR A 67 14.78 -17.14 -28.63
CA TYR A 67 15.44 -16.12 -27.80
C TYR A 67 16.97 -16.17 -27.87
N PHE A 68 17.54 -17.35 -28.09
CA PHE A 68 18.98 -17.57 -28.11
C PHE A 68 19.40 -18.18 -29.44
N ASN A 69 20.05 -17.35 -30.28
CA ASN A 69 20.62 -17.79 -31.54
C ASN A 69 21.68 -18.88 -31.29
N GLN A 70 21.71 -19.86 -32.19
CA GLN A 70 22.63 -20.99 -32.10
C GLN A 70 24.08 -20.53 -32.23
N GLY A 71 24.98 -21.13 -31.42
CA GLY A 71 26.40 -20.82 -31.46
C GLY A 71 26.80 -19.50 -30.77
N THR A 72 25.86 -18.80 -30.13
CA THR A 72 26.17 -17.57 -29.39
C THR A 72 26.62 -17.84 -27.96
N LEU A 73 27.37 -16.89 -27.38
CA LEU A 73 27.75 -16.92 -25.97
C LEU A 73 26.53 -16.92 -25.04
N ALA A 74 25.44 -16.25 -25.43
CA ALA A 74 24.19 -16.23 -24.69
C ALA A 74 23.55 -17.63 -24.62
N GLU A 75 23.56 -18.37 -25.74
CA GLU A 75 23.10 -19.75 -25.78
C GLU A 75 23.91 -20.68 -24.87
N LEU A 76 25.24 -20.50 -24.84
CA LEU A 76 26.14 -21.26 -23.97
C LEU A 76 25.86 -20.96 -22.50
N ARG A 77 25.74 -19.68 -22.12
CA ARG A 77 25.36 -19.26 -20.76
C ARG A 77 24.01 -19.87 -20.34
N TYR A 78 23.03 -19.88 -21.24
CA TYR A 78 21.75 -20.54 -20.98
C TYR A 78 21.91 -22.05 -20.74
N LYS A 79 22.68 -22.76 -21.57
CA LYS A 79 22.94 -24.21 -21.40
C LYS A 79 23.67 -24.50 -20.08
N GLN A 80 24.56 -23.62 -19.65
CA GLN A 80 25.28 -23.74 -18.39
C GLN A 80 24.34 -23.60 -17.19
N LEU A 81 23.39 -22.66 -17.24
CA LEU A 81 22.38 -22.46 -16.19
C LEU A 81 21.31 -23.57 -16.18
N ASN A 82 20.89 -24.00 -17.37
CA ASN A 82 19.81 -24.94 -17.58
C ASN A 82 20.34 -26.24 -18.19
N LYS A 83 20.52 -27.26 -17.34
CA LYS A 83 20.86 -28.61 -17.78
C LYS A 83 19.70 -29.20 -18.58
N GLY A 84 20.03 -29.91 -19.67
CA GLY A 84 19.05 -30.63 -20.47
C GLY A 84 18.41 -31.79 -19.71
N SER A 85 17.24 -32.23 -20.18
CA SER A 85 16.62 -33.47 -19.70
C SER A 85 17.42 -34.70 -20.17
N MET A 86 17.33 -35.80 -19.43
CA MET A 86 18.07 -37.02 -19.76
C MET A 86 17.43 -37.75 -20.95
N SER A 87 18.26 -38.08 -21.95
CA SER A 87 17.86 -38.88 -23.11
C SER A 87 17.46 -40.31 -22.72
N TYR A 88 16.64 -40.94 -23.55
CA TYR A 88 16.33 -42.36 -23.43
C TYR A 88 17.56 -43.21 -23.79
N ASP A 89 17.89 -44.16 -22.93
CA ASP A 89 18.86 -45.23 -23.14
C ASP A 89 18.19 -46.58 -22.81
N PRO A 90 18.12 -47.53 -23.76
CA PRO A 90 17.46 -48.82 -23.55
C PRO A 90 18.12 -49.69 -22.48
N LYS A 91 19.39 -49.45 -22.14
CA LYS A 91 20.12 -50.23 -21.12
C LYS A 91 19.79 -49.80 -19.69
N ILE A 92 19.11 -48.67 -19.52
CA ILE A 92 18.83 -48.07 -18.23
C ILE A 92 17.35 -48.29 -17.88
N LEU A 93 17.09 -48.71 -16.64
CA LEU A 93 15.73 -48.81 -16.11
C LEU A 93 15.26 -47.45 -15.58
N TYR A 94 14.05 -47.03 -15.95
CA TYR A 94 13.46 -45.77 -15.51
C TYR A 94 12.21 -46.00 -14.64
N PRO A 95 12.30 -45.86 -13.30
CA PRO A 95 11.18 -46.16 -12.40
C PRO A 95 10.00 -45.18 -12.53
N ARG A 96 10.25 -43.97 -13.04
CA ARG A 96 9.22 -42.94 -13.27
C ARG A 96 8.66 -42.97 -14.72
N GLY A 97 8.89 -44.07 -15.44
CA GLY A 97 8.55 -44.25 -16.85
C GLY A 97 9.69 -43.87 -17.80
N ILE A 98 9.49 -44.11 -19.10
CA ILE A 98 10.47 -43.81 -20.14
C ILE A 98 10.47 -42.29 -20.46
N PRO A 99 11.64 -41.64 -20.63
CA PRO A 99 11.72 -40.22 -21.04
C PRO A 99 11.02 -39.93 -22.38
N ASP A 100 10.01 -39.05 -22.36
CA ASP A 100 9.36 -38.50 -23.56
C ASP A 100 9.88 -37.09 -23.83
N LEU A 101 10.90 -36.99 -24.70
CA LEU A 101 11.59 -35.75 -24.99
C LEU A 101 11.07 -35.10 -26.25
N LYS A 102 10.59 -33.86 -26.12
CA LYS A 102 10.28 -33.01 -27.27
C LYS A 102 10.93 -31.65 -27.06
N GLN A 103 11.69 -31.21 -28.06
CA GLN A 103 12.43 -29.93 -28.01
C GLN A 103 13.32 -29.78 -26.76
N GLY A 104 13.95 -30.88 -26.31
CA GLY A 104 14.85 -30.88 -25.15
C GLY A 104 14.16 -30.80 -23.79
N ARG A 105 12.83 -30.91 -23.72
CA ARG A 105 12.05 -31.03 -22.48
C ARG A 105 11.46 -32.43 -22.36
N ASP A 106 11.53 -33.00 -21.17
CA ASP A 106 10.71 -34.14 -20.78
C ASP A 106 9.24 -33.71 -20.53
N ARG A 107 8.30 -34.21 -21.34
CA ARG A 107 6.88 -33.81 -21.31
C ARG A 107 6.15 -34.31 -20.07
N ARG A 108 6.71 -35.30 -19.36
CA ARG A 108 6.10 -35.91 -18.18
C ARG A 108 6.15 -34.97 -16.98
N PHE A 109 7.21 -34.17 -16.90
CA PHE A 109 7.47 -33.29 -15.77
C PHE A 109 7.26 -31.81 -16.14
N ARG A 110 7.10 -30.98 -15.11
CA ARG A 110 7.09 -29.52 -15.27
C ARG A 110 8.49 -29.02 -15.64
N GLN A 111 8.54 -27.96 -16.43
CA GLN A 111 9.80 -27.36 -16.84
C GLN A 111 10.23 -26.31 -15.82
N TYR A 112 11.48 -26.38 -15.36
CA TYR A 112 12.12 -25.32 -14.58
C TYR A 112 13.20 -24.65 -15.43
N ILE A 113 13.08 -23.34 -15.60
CA ILE A 113 14.02 -22.56 -16.40
C ILE A 113 14.60 -21.50 -15.49
N LYS A 114 15.92 -21.55 -15.32
CA LYS A 114 16.71 -20.53 -14.65
C LYS A 114 17.12 -19.50 -15.69
N ALA A 115 16.50 -18.33 -15.64
CA ALA A 115 16.94 -17.17 -16.41
C ALA A 115 17.95 -16.35 -15.58
N PRO A 116 18.92 -15.68 -16.21
CA PRO A 116 19.71 -14.68 -15.51
C PRO A 116 18.78 -13.54 -15.06
N LYS A 117 18.54 -13.43 -13.75
CA LYS A 117 17.75 -12.34 -13.19
C LYS A 117 18.59 -11.04 -13.19
N PRO A 118 18.04 -9.90 -13.64
CA PRO A 118 18.73 -8.61 -13.55
C PRO A 118 18.73 -8.06 -12.11
N TYR A 119 17.94 -8.65 -11.22
CA TYR A 119 17.87 -8.31 -9.81
C TYR A 119 18.27 -9.51 -8.93
N LYS A 120 18.64 -9.23 -7.67
CA LYS A 120 18.75 -10.24 -6.62
C LYS A 120 17.55 -10.11 -5.69
N GLU A 121 16.88 -11.21 -5.40
CA GLU A 121 15.84 -11.24 -4.38
C GLU A 121 16.49 -11.15 -3.00
N ILE A 122 15.81 -10.49 -2.04
CA ILE A 122 16.34 -10.32 -0.68
C ILE A 122 16.58 -11.69 -0.02
N ASP A 123 15.70 -12.65 -0.29
CA ASP A 123 15.80 -14.02 0.22
C ASP A 123 17.03 -14.79 -0.32
N GLU A 124 17.60 -14.35 -1.44
CA GLU A 124 18.82 -14.94 -2.03
C GLU A 124 20.11 -14.32 -1.46
N LEU A 125 20.02 -13.22 -0.71
CA LEU A 125 21.17 -12.50 -0.15
C LEU A 125 21.56 -13.06 1.22
N SER A 126 22.86 -13.18 1.48
CA SER A 126 23.34 -13.47 2.84
C SER A 126 23.19 -12.24 3.74
N GLN A 127 23.04 -12.47 5.06
CA GLN A 127 22.93 -11.38 6.04
C GLN A 127 24.15 -10.43 6.00
N GLU A 128 25.33 -10.97 5.68
CA GLU A 128 26.57 -10.19 5.52
C GLU A 128 26.48 -9.24 4.32
N GLN A 129 25.99 -9.72 3.17
CA GLN A 129 25.79 -8.89 1.99
C GLN A 129 24.78 -7.76 2.24
N ILE A 130 23.72 -8.05 3.01
CA ILE A 130 22.72 -7.04 3.38
C ILE A 130 23.36 -5.92 4.22
N LYS A 131 24.19 -6.26 5.21
CA LYS A 131 24.91 -5.29 6.04
C LYS A 131 25.87 -4.43 5.22
N GLU A 132 26.63 -5.04 4.32
CA GLU A 132 27.54 -4.31 3.42
C GLU A 132 26.78 -3.28 2.55
N ILE A 133 25.62 -3.66 2.01
CA ILE A 133 24.77 -2.77 1.20
C ILE A 133 24.24 -1.61 2.04
N GLU A 134 23.81 -1.88 3.27
CA GLU A 134 23.30 -0.85 4.19
C GLU A 134 24.40 0.15 4.58
N GLU A 135 25.61 -0.32 4.88
CA GLU A 135 26.77 0.53 5.17
C GLU A 135 27.18 1.39 3.97
N GLN A 136 27.15 0.84 2.76
CA GLN A 136 27.41 1.59 1.52
C GLN A 136 26.36 2.68 1.30
N LYS A 137 25.08 2.39 1.54
CA LYS A 137 24.01 3.40 1.44
C LYS A 137 24.15 4.51 2.48
N LEU A 138 24.60 4.18 3.70
CA LEU A 138 24.82 5.16 4.76
C LEU A 138 25.97 6.13 4.42
N LYS A 139 27.05 5.63 3.81
CA LYS A 139 28.23 6.43 3.44
C LYS A 139 27.96 7.41 2.29
N ASN A 140 27.02 7.11 1.42
CA ASN A 140 26.73 7.90 0.22
C ASN A 140 25.62 8.97 0.42
N ASN A 141 25.18 9.26 1.66
CA ASN A 141 24.14 10.25 1.96
C ASN A 141 22.83 10.10 1.14
N GLY A 142 22.51 8.89 0.67
CA GLY A 142 21.33 8.63 -0.16
C GLY A 142 21.45 9.08 -1.63
N GLU A 143 22.58 9.65 -2.06
CA GLU A 143 22.86 9.93 -3.46
C GLU A 143 23.67 8.79 -4.08
N GLU A 144 23.05 8.05 -5.01
CA GLU A 144 23.77 7.10 -5.85
C GLU A 144 24.59 7.87 -6.88
N LEU A 145 25.84 8.21 -6.55
CA LEU A 145 26.83 8.65 -7.54
C LEU A 145 27.00 7.51 -8.55
N ILE A 146 26.42 7.66 -9.74
CA ILE A 146 26.44 6.65 -10.81
C ILE A 146 27.88 6.50 -11.32
N ASN A 147 28.64 5.61 -10.69
CA ASN A 147 29.88 5.12 -11.27
C ASN A 147 29.52 4.29 -12.52
N LYS A 148 30.26 4.44 -13.62
CA LYS A 148 29.99 3.70 -14.87
C LYS A 148 30.02 2.17 -14.68
N ASP A 149 30.69 1.68 -13.64
CA ASP A 149 30.74 0.27 -13.26
C ASP A 149 29.42 -0.21 -12.59
N ASP A 150 28.58 0.67 -12.04
CA ASP A 150 27.31 0.32 -11.39
C ASP A 150 26.19 -0.05 -12.37
N LEU A 151 26.28 0.33 -13.66
CA LEU A 151 25.24 0.00 -14.66
C LEU A 151 25.07 -1.52 -14.89
N THR A 152 26.11 -2.30 -14.59
CA THR A 152 26.08 -3.77 -14.73
C THR A 152 25.74 -4.50 -13.44
N ARG A 153 25.58 -3.76 -12.33
CA ARG A 153 25.26 -4.32 -11.02
C ARG A 153 23.85 -4.90 -11.04
N LYS A 154 23.67 -6.04 -10.37
CA LYS A 154 22.31 -6.58 -10.16
C LYS A 154 21.54 -5.65 -9.25
N ILE A 155 20.31 -5.30 -9.66
CA ILE A 155 19.42 -4.43 -8.91
C ILE A 155 19.06 -5.14 -7.60
N ILE A 156 19.16 -4.42 -6.49
CA ILE A 156 18.74 -4.92 -5.18
C ILE A 156 17.57 -4.04 -4.73
N PRO A 157 16.35 -4.60 -4.65
CA PRO A 157 15.20 -3.82 -4.23
C PRO A 157 15.40 -3.32 -2.80
N ASN A 158 14.84 -2.15 -2.51
CA ASN A 158 14.82 -1.61 -1.16
C ASN A 158 13.99 -2.50 -0.23
N GLN A 159 14.35 -2.51 1.05
CA GLN A 159 13.56 -3.20 2.07
C GLN A 159 12.18 -2.57 2.19
N ARG A 160 11.16 -3.41 2.40
CA ARG A 160 9.78 -2.99 2.61
C ARG A 160 9.57 -2.33 3.98
N VAL A 161 10.35 -2.77 4.97
CA VAL A 161 10.37 -2.25 6.34
C VAL A 161 11.34 -1.09 6.39
N THR A 162 10.89 0.06 6.90
CA THR A 162 11.70 1.28 6.97
C THR A 162 12.40 1.42 8.32
N LYS A 163 13.33 2.38 8.42
CA LYS A 163 13.95 2.75 9.72
C LYS A 163 12.90 3.24 10.73
N ALA A 164 11.86 3.92 10.25
CA ALA A 164 10.75 4.38 11.08
C ALA A 164 9.92 3.21 11.65
N ASP A 165 9.73 2.14 10.87
CA ASP A 165 9.06 0.92 11.36
C ASP A 165 9.87 0.23 12.46
N LEU A 166 11.19 0.15 12.30
CA LEU A 166 12.08 -0.44 13.31
C LEU A 166 12.08 0.38 14.60
N ASN A 167 12.09 1.71 14.48
CA ASN A 167 12.08 2.63 15.62
C ASN A 167 10.68 2.85 16.22
N LYS A 168 9.62 2.34 15.57
CA LYS A 168 8.22 2.61 15.93
C LYS A 168 7.91 4.11 16.04
N ASP A 169 8.38 4.89 15.07
CA ASP A 169 8.14 6.33 15.04
C ASP A 169 6.75 6.65 14.45
N ASP A 170 5.78 6.89 15.35
CA ASP A 170 4.39 7.21 15.01
C ASP A 170 4.20 8.56 14.28
N LYS A 171 5.23 9.43 14.21
CA LYS A 171 5.14 10.75 13.56
C LYS A 171 5.55 10.73 12.10
N SER A 172 6.35 9.74 11.72
CA SER A 172 6.83 9.60 10.35
C SER A 172 5.73 9.16 9.38
N LEU A 173 5.76 9.71 8.16
CA LEU A 173 4.95 9.24 7.05
C LEU A 173 5.54 8.01 6.36
N GLU A 174 6.80 7.68 6.62
CA GLU A 174 7.53 6.57 6.01
C GLU A 174 7.30 5.23 6.71
N ARG A 175 6.70 5.21 7.91
CA ARG A 175 6.32 3.96 8.58
C ARG A 175 5.16 3.26 7.86
N ARG A 176 5.09 1.93 7.89
CA ARG A 176 3.97 1.12 7.37
C ARG A 176 3.56 1.53 5.95
N LEU A 177 4.52 1.47 5.02
CA LEU A 177 4.32 1.84 3.62
C LEU A 177 3.19 1.06 2.94
N GLU A 178 2.91 -0.16 3.40
CA GLU A 178 1.87 -1.02 2.84
C GLU A 178 0.46 -0.71 3.35
N ARG A 179 0.32 0.12 4.39
CA ARG A 179 -0.96 0.45 5.00
C ARG A 179 -1.38 1.90 4.79
N THR A 180 -2.67 2.17 4.86
CA THR A 180 -3.20 3.54 4.97
C THR A 180 -2.96 4.08 6.38
N LEU A 181 -2.35 5.26 6.47
CA LEU A 181 -2.18 5.98 7.72
C LEU A 181 -3.18 7.14 7.82
N TYR A 182 -3.64 7.42 9.04
CA TYR A 182 -4.57 8.49 9.35
C TYR A 182 -3.96 9.45 10.36
N LEU A 183 -4.11 10.76 10.11
CA LEU A 183 -3.66 11.79 11.04
C LEU A 183 -4.61 11.90 12.24
N ILE A 184 -4.05 11.89 13.44
CA ILE A 184 -4.76 12.23 14.68
C ILE A 184 -3.96 13.31 15.40
N ILE A 185 -4.69 14.20 16.06
CA ILE A 185 -4.13 15.23 16.93
C ILE A 185 -4.56 15.00 18.38
N LYS A 186 -3.72 15.44 19.31
CA LYS A 186 -4.02 15.44 20.74
C LYS A 186 -4.57 16.81 21.15
N VAL A 187 -5.82 16.85 21.61
CA VAL A 187 -6.50 18.06 22.09
C VAL A 187 -7.00 17.81 23.50
N ASN A 188 -6.61 18.66 24.46
CA ASN A 188 -7.02 18.56 25.88
C ASN A 188 -6.85 17.14 26.45
N ASP A 189 -5.68 16.55 26.22
CA ASP A 189 -5.32 15.16 26.58
C ASP A 189 -6.11 14.02 25.92
N SER A 190 -7.06 14.32 25.02
CA SER A 190 -7.80 13.33 24.24
C SER A 190 -7.32 13.28 22.79
N TRP A 191 -7.21 12.08 22.24
CA TRP A 191 -6.88 11.87 20.82
C TRP A 191 -8.14 12.00 19.97
N ILE A 192 -8.12 12.92 19.02
CA ILE A 192 -9.24 13.19 18.13
C ILE A 192 -8.76 13.38 16.69
N LEU A 193 -9.66 13.14 15.74
CA LEU A 193 -9.45 13.61 14.37
C LEU A 193 -9.48 15.15 14.36
N PRO A 194 -8.71 15.82 13.49
CA PRO A 194 -8.75 17.28 13.39
C PRO A 194 -10.17 17.79 13.13
N THR A 195 -10.74 18.47 14.12
CA THR A 195 -12.09 19.04 14.06
C THR A 195 -12.02 20.56 14.05
N PHE A 196 -12.83 21.17 13.21
CA PHE A 196 -12.85 22.62 13.00
C PHE A 196 -14.28 23.12 13.18
N GLU A 197 -14.50 24.02 14.13
CA GLU A 197 -15.81 24.64 14.33
C GLU A 197 -16.07 25.73 13.28
N ASN A 198 -17.31 25.80 12.78
CA ASN A 198 -17.72 26.84 11.85
C ASN A 198 -18.23 28.07 12.60
N GLU A 199 -17.35 29.06 12.81
CA GLU A 199 -17.67 30.28 13.57
C GLU A 199 -18.63 31.23 12.84
N LYS A 200 -18.72 31.15 11.49
CA LYS A 200 -19.57 32.02 10.67
C LYS A 200 -20.09 31.22 9.48
N ASN A 201 -21.41 31.12 9.33
CA ASN A 201 -22.15 30.33 8.33
C ASN A 201 -21.85 30.62 6.83
N SER A 202 -20.74 31.26 6.48
CA SER A 202 -20.39 31.66 5.11
C SER A 202 -19.37 30.74 4.43
N THR A 203 -18.58 29.95 5.16
CA THR A 203 -17.59 29.05 4.55
C THR A 203 -18.16 27.66 4.32
N SER A 204 -17.78 27.06 3.20
CA SER A 204 -18.16 25.69 2.90
C SER A 204 -17.35 24.71 3.76
N LEU A 205 -17.91 23.53 4.07
CA LEU A 205 -17.27 22.58 5.00
C LEU A 205 -15.90 22.11 4.52
N HIS A 206 -15.71 22.01 3.20
CA HIS A 206 -14.46 21.54 2.60
C HIS A 206 -13.38 22.61 2.68
N GLU A 207 -13.65 23.86 2.29
CA GLU A 207 -12.73 24.99 2.49
C GLU A 207 -12.39 25.21 3.97
N LEU A 208 -13.34 24.95 4.86
CA LEU A 208 -13.11 25.03 6.31
C LEU A 208 -12.15 23.93 6.78
N ALA A 209 -12.27 22.70 6.28
CA ALA A 209 -11.32 21.63 6.57
C ALA A 209 -9.92 21.93 5.97
N GLU A 210 -9.86 22.52 4.79
CA GLU A 210 -8.62 22.91 4.09
C GLU A 210 -7.88 24.02 4.83
N SER A 211 -8.57 25.13 5.13
CA SER A 211 -8.01 26.22 5.92
C SER A 211 -7.65 25.78 7.34
N GLY A 212 -8.44 24.89 7.93
CA GLY A 212 -8.15 24.25 9.20
C GLY A 212 -6.86 23.43 9.16
N LEU A 213 -6.67 22.63 8.10
CA LEU A 213 -5.45 21.82 7.94
C LEU A 213 -4.19 22.70 7.90
N TYR A 214 -4.20 23.78 7.14
CA TYR A 214 -3.08 24.72 7.10
C TYR A 214 -2.84 25.41 8.44
N LYS A 215 -3.91 25.77 9.18
CA LYS A 215 -3.78 26.36 10.52
C LYS A 215 -3.05 25.45 11.51
N ILE A 216 -3.32 24.14 11.48
CA ILE A 216 -2.69 23.21 12.44
C ILE A 216 -1.36 22.66 11.90
N GLY A 217 -1.31 22.29 10.62
CA GLY A 217 -0.20 21.54 10.00
C GLY A 217 0.80 22.37 9.21
N GLY A 218 0.60 23.69 9.09
CA GLY A 218 1.45 24.61 8.34
C GLY A 218 1.34 24.47 6.83
N ASP A 219 2.08 25.32 6.11
CA ASP A 219 1.99 25.45 4.64
C ASP A 219 2.74 24.36 3.86
N LYS A 220 3.57 23.55 4.53
CA LYS A 220 4.41 22.52 3.90
C LYS A 220 3.68 21.23 3.56
N ILE A 221 2.36 21.21 3.68
CA ILE A 221 1.54 20.04 3.40
C ILE A 221 0.84 20.18 2.04
N ASN A 222 1.05 19.20 1.18
CA ASN A 222 0.32 19.08 -0.08
C ASN A 222 -0.74 18.01 0.08
N TYR A 223 -2.01 18.41 -0.03
CA TYR A 223 -3.14 17.51 0.09
C TYR A 223 -4.00 17.55 -1.17
N TYR A 224 -4.78 16.50 -1.33
CA TYR A 224 -5.83 16.38 -2.34
C TYR A 224 -7.15 16.12 -1.64
N ASN A 225 -8.10 17.03 -1.80
CA ASN A 225 -9.45 16.85 -1.31
C ASN A 225 -10.23 15.90 -2.23
N VAL A 226 -10.82 14.85 -1.67
CA VAL A 226 -11.50 13.82 -2.49
C VAL A 226 -12.81 14.35 -3.05
N SER A 227 -13.59 15.05 -2.22
CA SER A 227 -14.93 15.53 -2.59
C SER A 227 -15.42 16.58 -1.60
N ARG A 228 -16.30 17.45 -2.08
CA ARG A 228 -17.04 18.41 -1.25
C ARG A 228 -18.10 17.74 -0.36
N ILE A 229 -18.44 16.49 -0.64
CA ILE A 229 -19.51 15.75 0.04
C ILE A 229 -18.94 15.10 1.31
N PRO A 230 -19.56 15.34 2.48
CA PRO A 230 -19.13 14.69 3.71
C PRO A 230 -19.41 13.18 3.66
N CYS A 231 -18.47 12.38 4.14
CA CYS A 231 -18.56 10.92 4.14
C CYS A 231 -19.45 10.39 5.26
N HIS A 232 -19.55 11.13 6.37
CA HIS A 232 -20.31 10.74 7.55
C HIS A 232 -20.74 11.98 8.33
N VAL A 233 -21.78 11.82 9.15
CA VAL A 233 -22.26 12.85 10.07
C VAL A 233 -22.44 12.23 11.44
N LYS A 234 -21.83 12.83 12.45
CA LYS A 234 -22.06 12.48 13.85
C LYS A 234 -22.90 13.57 14.49
N GLU A 235 -24.05 13.16 15.02
CA GLU A 235 -24.95 14.05 15.76
C GLU A 235 -24.78 13.79 17.26
N SER A 236 -24.17 14.74 17.96
CA SER A 236 -24.24 14.83 19.43
C SER A 236 -25.30 15.86 19.79
N ASN A 237 -25.93 15.76 20.97
CA ASN A 237 -27.16 16.49 21.42
C ASN A 237 -27.34 17.98 21.03
N ASN A 238 -26.30 18.70 20.55
CA ASN A 238 -26.45 19.97 19.81
C ASN A 238 -25.31 20.28 18.80
N ASN A 239 -24.44 19.30 18.49
CA ASN A 239 -23.29 19.46 17.60
C ASN A 239 -23.42 18.49 16.43
N LYS A 240 -23.25 18.99 15.20
CA LYS A 240 -23.19 18.19 13.98
C LYS A 240 -21.78 18.21 13.42
N GLU A 241 -21.10 17.08 13.52
CA GLU A 241 -19.73 16.91 13.00
C GLU A 241 -19.80 16.23 11.64
N TYR A 242 -19.34 16.92 10.60
CA TYR A 242 -19.32 16.42 9.23
C TYR A 242 -17.92 15.94 8.88
N PHE A 243 -17.78 14.70 8.44
CA PHE A 243 -16.47 14.13 8.13
C PHE A 243 -16.11 14.35 6.65
N ILE A 244 -14.96 14.98 6.39
CA ILE A 244 -14.44 15.20 5.04
C ILE A 244 -13.16 14.40 4.85
N LYS A 245 -13.04 13.73 3.70
CA LYS A 245 -11.89 12.90 3.38
C LYS A 245 -10.91 13.64 2.48
N SER A 246 -9.66 13.68 2.92
CA SER A 246 -8.55 14.21 2.14
C SER A 246 -7.37 13.24 2.15
N HIS A 247 -6.57 13.30 1.10
CA HIS A 247 -5.34 12.54 0.95
C HIS A 247 -4.14 13.46 1.06
N ILE A 248 -3.10 13.04 1.80
CA ILE A 248 -1.80 13.70 1.71
C ILE A 248 -1.06 13.14 0.49
N LEU A 249 -0.59 14.02 -0.39
CA LEU A 249 0.19 13.65 -1.57
C LEU A 249 1.69 13.71 -1.26
N SER A 250 2.12 14.81 -0.62
CA SER A 250 3.51 15.07 -0.28
C SER A 250 3.60 16.10 0.84
N GLY A 251 4.77 16.22 1.44
CA GLY A 251 5.03 17.23 2.46
C GLY A 251 5.04 16.66 3.87
N ILE A 252 5.24 17.56 4.82
CA ILE A 252 5.44 17.24 6.24
C ILE A 252 4.38 17.99 7.02
N TYR A 253 3.78 17.31 8.00
CA TYR A 253 2.90 17.94 8.96
C TYR A 253 3.74 18.61 10.05
N GLU A 254 3.77 19.94 10.06
CA GLU A 254 4.47 20.74 11.06
C GLU A 254 3.46 21.37 12.01
N PRO A 255 3.33 20.89 13.27
CA PRO A 255 2.38 21.42 14.22
C PRO A 255 2.74 22.89 14.54
N GLN A 256 1.83 23.82 14.23
CA GLN A 256 2.03 25.24 14.53
C GLN A 256 2.00 25.53 16.04
N ASP A 257 1.13 24.81 16.76
CA ASP A 257 1.07 24.87 18.21
C ASP A 257 1.97 23.80 18.83
N LYS A 258 3.00 24.23 19.58
CA LYS A 258 3.95 23.32 20.25
C LYS A 258 3.31 22.39 21.29
N LYS A 259 2.08 22.68 21.73
CA LYS A 259 1.32 21.86 22.68
C LYS A 259 0.59 20.70 22.01
N ASN A 260 0.34 20.79 20.70
CA ASN A 260 -0.43 19.79 19.97
C ASN A 260 0.51 18.67 19.53
N ASP A 261 0.32 17.49 20.11
CA ASP A 261 0.99 16.28 19.63
C ASP A 261 0.17 15.65 18.50
N TYR A 262 0.84 14.94 17.59
CA TYR A 262 0.18 14.28 16.48
C TYR A 262 0.77 12.90 16.24
N LYS A 263 -0.04 12.03 15.64
CA LYS A 263 0.37 10.69 15.22
C LYS A 263 -0.26 10.34 13.88
N TRP A 264 0.45 9.56 13.10
CA TRP A 264 -0.07 8.90 11.90
C TRP A 264 -0.33 7.46 12.25
N LEU A 265 -1.58 7.00 12.31
CA LEU A 265 -1.95 5.66 12.80
C LEU A 265 -2.64 4.80 11.72
N THR A 266 -2.47 3.49 11.80
CA THR A 266 -3.23 2.54 10.96
C THR A 266 -4.63 2.31 11.55
N LYS A 267 -5.56 1.76 10.75
CA LYS A 267 -6.92 1.42 11.23
C LYS A 267 -6.93 0.57 12.50
N GLU A 268 -6.02 -0.39 12.60
CA GLU A 268 -5.91 -1.29 13.77
C GLU A 268 -5.49 -0.53 15.03
N GLU A 269 -4.55 0.41 14.89
CA GLU A 269 -4.07 1.25 16.00
C GLU A 269 -5.12 2.29 16.41
N LEU A 270 -5.87 2.86 15.46
CA LEU A 270 -6.93 3.85 15.70
C LEU A 270 -7.94 3.38 16.74
N LYS A 271 -8.29 2.10 16.72
CA LYS A 271 -9.25 1.48 17.65
C LYS A 271 -8.87 1.67 19.12
N THR A 272 -7.58 1.73 19.43
CA THR A 272 -7.07 1.88 20.80
C THR A 272 -7.11 3.33 21.27
N TYR A 273 -6.99 4.30 20.36
CA TYR A 273 -6.86 5.72 20.70
C TYR A 273 -8.19 6.48 20.66
N LEU A 274 -9.12 6.10 19.78
CA LEU A 274 -10.38 6.82 19.59
C LEU A 274 -11.51 6.22 20.45
N PRO A 275 -12.18 7.01 21.31
CA PRO A 275 -13.22 6.50 22.23
C PRO A 275 -14.49 6.00 21.52
N ASN A 276 -14.87 6.62 20.40
CA ASN A 276 -16.07 6.26 19.62
C ASN A 276 -15.70 5.62 18.26
N PHE A 277 -14.71 4.72 18.25
CA PHE A 277 -14.22 4.15 17.00
C PHE A 277 -15.28 3.38 16.21
N ASN A 278 -16.20 2.66 16.88
CA ASN A 278 -17.21 1.83 16.23
C ASN A 278 -18.17 2.62 15.31
N GLU A 279 -18.43 3.90 15.60
CA GLU A 279 -19.30 4.75 14.77
C GLU A 279 -18.64 5.15 13.45
N ILE A 280 -17.30 5.17 13.41
CA ILE A 280 -16.49 5.76 12.32
C ILE A 280 -15.67 4.66 11.61
N GLU A 281 -15.71 3.42 12.09
CA GLU A 281 -14.90 2.29 11.62
C GLU A 281 -14.98 2.08 10.10
N HIS A 282 -16.17 2.26 9.50
CA HIS A 282 -16.41 2.08 8.07
C HIS A 282 -15.74 3.14 7.18
N LEU A 283 -15.27 4.26 7.74
CA LEU A 283 -14.56 5.30 6.99
C LEU A 283 -13.09 4.94 6.73
N PHE A 284 -12.55 4.01 7.51
CA PHE A 284 -11.15 3.62 7.46
C PHE A 284 -10.95 2.37 6.59
N SER A 285 -9.94 2.43 5.73
CA SER A 285 -9.48 1.32 4.89
C SER A 285 -8.82 0.25 5.75
N GLU A 286 -9.08 -1.01 5.43
CA GLU A 286 -8.33 -2.13 6.00
C GLU A 286 -6.93 -2.22 5.43
N VAL A 287 -6.76 -1.81 4.17
CA VAL A 287 -5.46 -1.64 3.53
C VAL A 287 -4.88 -0.32 3.97
#